data_AF-R5CTH3-F1
#
_entry.id   AF-R5CTH3-F1
#
_cell.length_a   1.000
_cell.length_b   1.000
_cell.length_c   1.000
_cell.angle_alpha   90.00
_cell.angle_beta   90.00
_cell.angle_gamma   90.00
#
_symmetry.space_group_name_H-M   'P 1'
#
loop_
_entity.id
_entity.type
_entity.pdbx_description
1 polymer ?
#
loop_
_entity_poly.entity_id
_entity_poly.type
_entity_poly.pdbx_seq_one_letter_code
_entity_poly.pdbx_strand_id
1 'polypeptide(L)'
;MSKKDKTEKKSMSGTVKWLLTALLAVLAVVTVVICVKGGNFTFKPGFVQTNDDVVVEETKAPENDKDEPDETVKHKVFISAGNGGSANPNGSVEVEDWGSLTITFTPNEGYEIVSVTVDGADQGAVESYTLSYVKDDHTVIATFEKKPEPTPTPTPEPSDDSIFSGLDKLFGDD
;
A
#
# COMPACT_ATOMS: atom_id res chain seq x y z
N MET A 1 6.64 -55.64 -13.90
CA MET A 1 6.46 -54.25 -13.45
C MET A 1 7.19 -54.03 -12.12
N SER A 2 8.22 -53.18 -12.10
CA SER A 2 8.53 -52.26 -10.99
C SER A 2 9.89 -51.63 -11.27
N LYS A 3 9.85 -50.42 -11.85
CA LYS A 3 11.01 -49.55 -11.96
C LYS A 3 11.29 -49.04 -10.55
N LYS A 4 12.45 -49.37 -9.98
CA LYS A 4 12.91 -48.77 -8.73
C LYS A 4 13.59 -47.46 -9.06
N ASP A 5 13.02 -46.39 -8.54
CA ASP A 5 13.49 -45.01 -8.69
C ASP A 5 14.94 -44.87 -8.23
N LYS A 6 15.77 -44.40 -9.14
CA LYS A 6 17.17 -44.06 -8.89
C LYS A 6 17.17 -42.70 -8.20
N THR A 7 17.20 -42.71 -6.86
CA THR A 7 17.35 -41.49 -6.08
C THR A 7 18.74 -40.93 -6.32
N GLU A 8 18.82 -39.92 -7.18
CA GLU A 8 20.03 -39.18 -7.49
C GLU A 8 20.47 -38.41 -6.24
N LYS A 9 21.32 -39.05 -5.41
CA LYS A 9 21.99 -38.36 -4.30
C LYS A 9 22.98 -37.38 -4.93
N LYS A 10 22.50 -36.14 -5.18
CA LYS A 10 23.34 -35.00 -5.54
C LYS A 10 24.34 -34.79 -4.41
N SER A 11 25.52 -35.38 -4.57
CA SER A 11 26.64 -35.28 -3.65
C SER A 11 27.13 -33.84 -3.65
N MET A 12 26.57 -33.01 -2.78
CA MET A 12 27.03 -31.64 -2.61
C MET A 12 28.47 -31.66 -2.12
N SER A 13 29.35 -30.98 -2.88
CA SER A 13 30.76 -30.74 -2.56
C SER A 13 30.88 -30.32 -1.09
N GLY A 14 31.91 -30.81 -0.39
CA GLY A 14 32.13 -30.51 1.03
C GLY A 14 32.07 -29.01 1.33
N THR A 15 32.59 -28.18 0.42
CA THR A 15 32.51 -26.71 0.50
C THR A 15 31.09 -26.17 0.48
N VAL A 16 30.16 -26.78 -0.28
CA VAL A 16 28.74 -26.38 -0.31
C VAL A 16 28.03 -26.78 0.97
N LYS A 17 28.38 -27.94 1.57
CA LYS A 17 27.89 -28.32 2.91
C LYS A 17 28.37 -27.36 3.99
N TRP A 18 29.65 -26.99 3.96
CA TRP A 18 30.22 -25.99 4.87
C TRP A 18 29.54 -24.62 4.72
N LEU A 19 29.31 -24.17 3.49
CA LEU A 19 28.61 -22.91 3.22
C LEU A 19 27.15 -22.94 3.69
N LEU A 20 26.43 -24.03 3.46
CA LEU A 20 25.02 -24.15 3.87
C LEU A 20 24.88 -24.20 5.39
N THR A 21 25.76 -24.95 6.08
CA THR A 21 25.78 -25.01 7.55
C THR A 21 26.20 -23.67 8.16
N ALA A 22 27.19 -22.98 7.57
CA ALA A 22 27.59 -21.65 8.01
C ALA A 22 26.47 -20.62 7.81
N LEU A 23 25.77 -20.65 6.67
CA LEU A 23 24.62 -19.80 6.40
C LEU A 23 23.48 -20.03 7.41
N LEU A 24 23.19 -21.29 7.74
CA LEU A 24 22.16 -21.64 8.74
C LEU A 24 22.54 -21.14 10.15
N ALA A 25 23.82 -21.27 10.52
CA ALA A 25 24.33 -20.76 11.80
C ALA A 25 24.28 -19.23 11.86
N VAL A 26 24.63 -18.54 10.77
CA VAL A 26 24.51 -17.07 10.67
C VAL A 26 23.04 -16.65 10.75
N LEU A 27 22.12 -17.35 10.08
CA LEU A 27 20.69 -17.07 10.18
C LEU A 27 20.17 -17.21 11.62
N ALA A 28 20.60 -18.26 12.34
CA ALA A 28 20.23 -18.48 13.74
C ALA A 28 20.82 -17.42 14.69
N VAL A 29 22.05 -16.96 14.43
CA VAL A 29 22.64 -15.86 15.20
C VAL A 29 21.94 -14.53 14.88
N VAL A 30 21.56 -14.30 13.63
CA VAL A 30 20.81 -13.11 13.21
C VAL A 30 19.41 -13.10 13.84
N THR A 31 18.70 -14.22 13.89
CA THR A 31 17.40 -14.29 14.59
C THR A 31 17.54 -14.03 16.09
N VAL A 32 18.53 -14.62 16.75
CA VAL A 32 18.81 -14.35 18.17
C VAL A 32 19.19 -12.89 18.40
N VAL A 33 20.00 -12.28 17.53
CA VAL A 33 20.39 -10.86 17.64
C VAL A 33 19.20 -9.92 17.38
N ILE A 34 18.30 -10.26 16.46
CA ILE A 34 17.04 -9.54 16.23
C ILE A 34 16.12 -9.66 17.46
N CYS A 35 16.03 -10.85 18.08
CA CYS A 35 15.32 -11.04 19.35
C CYS A 35 15.91 -10.25 20.52
N VAL A 36 17.22 -9.95 20.51
CA VAL A 36 17.88 -9.21 21.61
C VAL A 36 17.75 -7.69 21.45
N LYS A 37 17.69 -7.15 20.21
CA LYS A 37 17.50 -5.70 20.01
C LYS A 37 16.05 -5.23 20.20
N GLY A 38 15.06 -6.10 20.03
CA GLY A 38 13.65 -5.84 20.32
C GLY A 38 13.24 -6.37 21.69
N GLY A 39 13.91 -5.92 22.76
CA GLY A 39 13.73 -6.42 24.12
C GLY A 39 12.26 -6.58 24.53
N ASN A 40 11.77 -7.83 24.56
CA ASN A 40 10.51 -8.21 25.18
C ASN A 40 10.79 -9.21 26.31
N PHE A 41 11.40 -8.71 27.38
CA PHE A 41 11.44 -9.40 28.67
C PHE A 41 11.10 -8.37 29.75
N THR A 42 9.82 -8.03 29.84
CA THR A 42 9.29 -7.29 30.98
C THR A 42 9.02 -8.28 32.10
N PHE A 43 9.99 -8.41 33.01
CA PHE A 43 9.70 -8.91 34.34
C PHE A 43 8.96 -7.80 35.08
N LYS A 44 7.64 -7.94 35.26
CA LYS A 44 6.89 -7.12 36.22
C LYS A 44 7.23 -7.59 37.64
N PRO A 45 7.84 -6.76 38.51
CA PRO A 45 8.10 -7.18 39.88
C PRO A 45 6.84 -6.96 40.74
N GLY A 46 6.25 -8.06 41.20
CA GLY A 46 5.44 -8.10 42.41
C GLY A 46 3.93 -8.19 42.20
N PHE A 47 3.38 -9.41 42.31
CA PHE A 47 2.41 -9.66 43.38
C PHE A 47 2.40 -11.14 43.77
N VAL A 48 2.41 -11.37 45.08
CA VAL A 48 2.51 -12.68 45.76
C VAL A 48 1.15 -13.39 45.69
N GLN A 49 1.17 -14.70 45.45
CA GLN A 49 -0.02 -15.54 45.38
C GLN A 49 -0.25 -16.20 46.75
N THR A 50 -1.33 -15.84 47.45
CA THR A 50 -1.84 -16.59 48.62
C THR A 50 -3.16 -17.25 48.26
N ASN A 51 -3.18 -18.57 48.43
CA ASN A 51 -4.38 -19.41 48.40
C ASN A 51 -5.21 -19.12 49.65
N ASP A 52 -6.54 -18.97 49.54
CA ASP A 52 -7.51 -19.55 50.48
C ASP A 52 -8.96 -19.38 50.00
N ASP A 53 -9.78 -20.27 50.54
CA ASP A 53 -11.10 -20.78 50.16
C ASP A 53 -12.31 -19.81 50.23
N VAL A 54 -13.44 -20.28 49.65
CA VAL A 54 -14.83 -20.15 50.16
C VAL A 54 -15.78 -19.01 49.71
N VAL A 55 -16.89 -19.50 49.10
CA VAL A 55 -18.33 -19.13 49.22
C VAL A 55 -18.98 -18.05 48.33
N VAL A 56 -19.98 -18.58 47.59
CA VAL A 56 -21.16 -17.99 46.92
C VAL A 56 -21.82 -16.83 47.66
N GLU A 57 -22.35 -15.85 46.92
CA GLU A 57 -23.79 -15.52 46.87
C GLU A 57 -24.11 -14.57 45.70
N GLU A 58 -25.24 -14.83 45.07
CA GLU A 58 -25.72 -14.30 43.79
C GLU A 58 -26.28 -12.88 43.95
N THR A 59 -25.63 -11.85 43.39
CA THR A 59 -26.33 -10.64 42.91
C THR A 59 -25.49 -9.91 41.86
N LYS A 60 -26.18 -9.54 40.77
CA LYS A 60 -25.80 -8.64 39.67
C LYS A 60 -25.09 -9.28 38.47
N ALA A 61 -25.56 -8.83 37.30
CA ALA A 61 -25.21 -9.28 35.95
C ALA A 61 -23.70 -9.49 35.75
N PRO A 62 -23.27 -10.41 34.88
CA PRO A 62 -21.85 -10.69 34.70
C PRO A 62 -21.14 -9.49 34.04
N GLU A 63 -20.65 -8.58 34.86
CA GLU A 63 -19.48 -7.74 34.58
C GLU A 63 -18.26 -8.65 34.71
N ASN A 64 -17.80 -9.21 33.59
CA ASN A 64 -16.47 -9.81 33.51
C ASN A 64 -15.55 -8.87 32.73
N ASP A 65 -15.20 -7.75 33.37
CA ASP A 65 -13.96 -7.03 33.09
C ASP A 65 -12.79 -7.85 33.65
N LYS A 66 -11.84 -8.24 32.77
CA LYS A 66 -10.41 -8.47 33.04
C LYS A 66 -9.63 -8.83 31.75
N ASP A 67 -9.19 -7.77 31.07
CA ASP A 67 -7.82 -7.56 30.54
C ASP A 67 -7.03 -8.75 29.98
N GLU A 68 -7.29 -9.09 28.72
CA GLU A 68 -6.33 -9.73 27.82
C GLU A 68 -5.64 -8.59 27.03
N PRO A 69 -4.29 -8.44 27.02
CA PRO A 69 -3.68 -7.45 26.15
C PRO A 69 -3.80 -7.96 24.71
N ASP A 70 -4.84 -7.51 24.02
CA ASP A 70 -4.95 -7.60 22.57
C ASP A 70 -3.78 -6.80 21.97
N GLU A 71 -2.67 -7.49 21.70
CA GLU A 71 -1.58 -6.92 20.91
C GLU A 71 -2.06 -6.78 19.47
N THR A 72 -2.80 -5.71 19.22
CA THR A 72 -3.16 -5.26 17.87
C THR A 72 -1.86 -4.94 17.13
N VAL A 73 -1.40 -5.90 16.32
CA VAL A 73 -0.29 -5.70 15.40
C VAL A 73 -0.74 -4.64 14.39
N LYS A 74 0.05 -3.58 14.25
CA LYS A 74 -0.22 -2.49 13.31
C LYS A 74 0.89 -2.40 12.29
N HIS A 75 0.51 -2.17 11.04
CA HIS A 75 1.39 -2.00 9.89
C HIS A 75 1.31 -0.58 9.38
N LYS A 76 2.42 -0.08 8.85
CA LYS A 76 2.55 1.28 8.35
C LYS A 76 2.40 1.31 6.84
N VAL A 77 1.43 2.07 6.35
CA VAL A 77 1.25 2.34 4.93
C VAL A 77 1.75 3.75 4.64
N PHE A 78 2.82 3.87 3.86
CA PHE A 78 3.36 5.15 3.40
C PHE A 78 2.73 5.53 2.05
N ILE A 79 2.07 6.68 1.99
CA ILE A 79 1.35 7.15 0.82
C ILE A 79 1.95 8.48 0.38
N SER A 80 2.41 8.53 -0.88
CA SER A 80 2.99 9.71 -1.50
C SER A 80 2.25 10.03 -2.80
N ALA A 81 1.82 11.28 -2.93
CA ALA A 81 1.27 11.82 -4.18
C ALA A 81 2.34 12.67 -4.87
N GLY A 82 2.56 12.40 -6.15
CA GLY A 82 3.44 13.19 -7.00
C GLY A 82 2.89 14.58 -7.30
N ASN A 83 3.71 15.39 -7.97
CA ASN A 83 3.35 16.75 -8.35
C ASN A 83 2.16 16.75 -9.34
N GLY A 84 1.10 17.50 -9.05
CA GLY A 84 -0.06 17.59 -9.95
C GLY A 84 -1.32 16.86 -9.48
N GLY A 85 -1.30 16.26 -8.29
CA GLY A 85 -2.49 15.72 -7.65
C GLY A 85 -2.36 15.64 -6.14
N SER A 86 -3.32 14.97 -5.52
CA SER A 86 -3.35 14.69 -4.09
C SER A 86 -3.84 13.26 -3.85
N ALA A 87 -3.43 12.68 -2.72
CA ALA A 87 -3.93 11.40 -2.24
C ALA A 87 -4.62 11.61 -0.88
N ASN A 88 -5.70 10.86 -0.65
CA ASN A 88 -6.38 10.80 0.63
C ASN A 88 -6.62 9.32 1.00
N PRO A 89 -6.07 8.84 2.13
CA PRO A 89 -5.14 9.52 3.02
C PRO A 89 -3.75 9.75 2.39
N ASN A 90 -2.96 10.67 2.95
CA ASN A 90 -1.56 10.89 2.57
C ASN A 90 -0.62 10.73 3.78
N GLY A 91 0.65 10.50 3.51
CA GLY A 91 1.66 10.31 4.56
C GLY A 91 1.67 8.89 5.11
N SER A 92 2.09 8.74 6.36
CA SER A 92 2.13 7.42 7.02
C SER A 92 0.81 7.16 7.75
N VAL A 93 0.10 6.12 7.35
CA VAL A 93 -1.14 5.65 7.98
C VAL A 93 -0.86 4.32 8.66
N GLU A 94 -1.28 4.18 9.91
CA GLU A 94 -1.21 2.90 10.63
C GLU A 94 -2.53 2.14 10.42
N VAL A 95 -2.43 0.87 10.02
CA VAL A 95 -3.55 -0.02 9.76
C VAL A 95 -3.36 -1.27 10.61
N GLU A 96 -4.44 -1.77 11.21
CA GLU A 96 -4.41 -3.02 11.97
C GLU A 96 -4.10 -4.21 11.05
N ASP A 97 -3.53 -5.27 11.62
CA ASP A 97 -3.26 -6.53 10.92
C ASP A 97 -4.54 -7.08 10.29
N TRP A 98 -4.46 -7.48 9.02
CA TRP A 98 -5.60 -7.86 8.17
C TRP A 98 -6.61 -6.75 7.88
N GLY A 99 -6.32 -5.52 8.27
CA GLY A 99 -7.13 -4.35 7.96
C GLY A 99 -7.16 -4.04 6.45
N SER A 100 -8.07 -3.14 6.10
CA SER A 100 -8.22 -2.62 4.75
C SER A 100 -8.08 -1.10 4.74
N LEU A 101 -7.35 -0.57 3.77
CA LEU A 101 -7.18 0.86 3.57
C LEU A 101 -7.55 1.25 2.15
N THR A 102 -8.52 2.15 2.03
CA THR A 102 -8.89 2.74 0.73
C THR A 102 -8.17 4.06 0.55
N ILE A 103 -7.51 4.20 -0.59
CA ILE A 103 -6.77 5.39 -0.99
C ILE A 103 -7.45 5.95 -2.24
N THR A 104 -7.78 7.23 -2.20
CA THR A 104 -8.34 7.98 -3.33
C THR A 104 -7.32 8.96 -3.86
N PHE A 105 -7.11 8.97 -5.17
CA PHE A 105 -6.20 9.87 -5.87
C PHE A 105 -7.01 10.89 -6.66
N THR A 106 -6.78 12.17 -6.35
CA THR A 106 -7.46 13.28 -7.02
C THR A 106 -6.44 14.08 -7.83
N PRO A 107 -6.46 14.00 -9.17
CA PRO A 107 -5.62 14.85 -10.01
C PRO A 107 -6.08 16.31 -9.93
N ASN A 108 -5.13 17.25 -10.00
CA ASN A 108 -5.44 18.68 -10.06
C ASN A 108 -5.93 19.06 -11.48
N GLU A 109 -6.51 20.25 -11.61
CA GLU A 109 -6.92 20.77 -12.91
C GLU A 109 -5.76 20.80 -13.91
N GLY A 110 -6.00 20.27 -15.10
CA GLY A 110 -4.97 20.16 -16.15
C GLY A 110 -3.97 19.01 -15.93
N TYR A 111 -4.19 18.12 -14.95
CA TYR A 111 -3.38 16.92 -14.76
C TYR A 111 -4.19 15.63 -14.97
N GLU A 112 -3.49 14.54 -15.25
CA GLU A 112 -4.01 13.17 -15.28
C GLU A 112 -3.11 12.22 -14.49
N ILE A 113 -3.70 11.11 -14.04
CA ILE A 113 -2.97 10.05 -13.35
C ILE A 113 -2.26 9.22 -14.42
N VAL A 114 -0.93 9.11 -14.33
CA VAL A 114 -0.14 8.29 -15.26
C VAL A 114 0.01 6.88 -14.73
N SER A 115 0.41 6.76 -13.47
CA SER A 115 0.57 5.47 -12.82
C SER A 115 0.48 5.59 -11.30
N VAL A 116 -0.04 4.54 -10.68
CA VAL A 116 0.01 4.31 -9.25
C VAL A 116 0.82 3.04 -9.01
N THR A 117 1.89 3.14 -8.23
CA THR A 117 2.71 2.01 -7.80
C THR A 117 2.42 1.65 -6.35
N VAL A 118 2.36 0.35 -6.07
CA VAL A 118 2.16 -0.20 -4.73
C VAL A 118 3.29 -1.21 -4.49
N ASP A 119 4.15 -0.94 -3.53
CA ASP A 119 5.36 -1.71 -3.23
C ASP A 119 6.29 -1.92 -4.44
N GLY A 120 6.28 -0.95 -5.35
CA GLY A 120 7.02 -1.01 -6.62
C GLY A 120 6.30 -1.76 -7.75
N ALA A 121 5.10 -2.30 -7.52
CA ALA A 121 4.25 -2.87 -8.56
C ALA A 121 3.28 -1.83 -9.14
N ASP A 122 3.37 -1.56 -10.44
CA ASP A 122 2.45 -0.66 -11.15
C ASP A 122 1.03 -1.25 -11.21
N GLN A 123 0.07 -0.47 -10.72
CA GLN A 123 -1.37 -0.73 -10.82
C GLN A 123 -2.02 0.05 -11.97
N GLY A 124 -1.27 0.95 -12.62
CA GLY A 124 -1.74 1.81 -13.71
C GLY A 124 -2.43 3.09 -13.24
N ALA A 125 -3.13 3.77 -14.16
CA ALA A 125 -3.84 5.01 -13.91
C ALA A 125 -5.20 4.75 -13.21
N VAL A 126 -5.17 4.52 -11.90
CA VAL A 126 -6.37 4.29 -11.09
C VAL A 126 -6.66 5.49 -10.18
N GLU A 127 -7.92 5.91 -10.11
CA GLU A 127 -8.38 6.99 -9.23
C GLU A 127 -8.61 6.52 -7.79
N SER A 128 -8.78 5.22 -7.59
CA SER A 128 -8.93 4.63 -6.25
C SER A 128 -8.24 3.28 -6.18
N TYR A 129 -7.63 3.01 -5.03
CA TYR A 129 -6.96 1.75 -4.76
C TYR A 129 -7.25 1.31 -3.33
N THR A 130 -7.69 0.06 -3.17
CA THR A 130 -7.97 -0.53 -1.85
C THR A 130 -6.94 -1.59 -1.53
N LEU A 131 -6.11 -1.33 -0.52
CA LEU A 131 -5.27 -2.33 0.09
C LEU A 131 -6.16 -3.18 0.99
N SER A 132 -6.25 -4.47 0.69
CA SER A 132 -6.95 -5.45 1.52
C SER A 132 -5.96 -6.39 2.15
N TYR A 133 -6.19 -6.77 3.40
CA TYR A 133 -5.34 -7.72 4.13
C TYR A 133 -3.90 -7.23 4.26
N VAL A 134 -3.72 -6.05 4.82
CA VAL A 134 -2.40 -5.49 5.14
C VAL A 134 -1.73 -6.37 6.21
N LYS A 135 -0.60 -6.98 5.84
CA LYS A 135 0.20 -7.89 6.71
C LYS A 135 1.64 -7.43 6.90
N ASP A 136 2.05 -6.44 6.14
CA ASP A 136 3.39 -5.86 6.12
C ASP A 136 3.26 -4.36 5.81
N ASP A 137 4.35 -3.62 6.01
CA ASP A 137 4.41 -2.22 5.63
C ASP A 137 4.29 -2.06 4.10
N HIS A 138 3.45 -1.13 3.66
CA HIS A 138 3.22 -0.88 2.23
C HIS A 138 3.63 0.53 1.82
N THR A 139 4.11 0.69 0.60
CA THR A 139 4.46 1.99 0.01
C THR A 139 3.64 2.23 -1.25
N VAL A 140 2.83 3.29 -1.25
CA VAL A 140 1.97 3.68 -2.37
C VAL A 140 2.44 5.02 -2.93
N ILE A 141 2.77 5.05 -4.22
CA ILE A 141 3.23 6.26 -4.90
C ILE A 141 2.38 6.49 -6.15
N ALA A 142 1.70 7.63 -6.18
CA ALA A 142 0.93 8.08 -7.34
C ALA A 142 1.69 9.11 -8.15
N THR A 143 1.73 8.94 -9.47
CA THR A 143 2.40 9.84 -10.42
C THR A 143 1.37 10.52 -11.30
N PHE A 144 1.49 11.85 -11.42
CA PHE A 144 0.60 12.68 -12.20
C PHE A 144 1.40 13.44 -13.27
N GLU A 145 0.82 13.64 -14.45
CA GLU A 145 1.39 14.46 -15.52
C GLU A 145 0.38 15.50 -16.01
N LYS A 146 0.89 16.58 -16.61
CA LYS A 146 0.05 17.63 -17.19
C LYS A 146 -0.58 17.12 -18.48
N LYS A 147 -1.90 17.26 -18.60
CA LYS A 147 -2.60 17.07 -19.86
C LYS A 147 -2.05 18.08 -20.88
N PRO A 148 -1.75 17.68 -22.11
CA PRO A 148 -1.45 18.65 -23.16
C PRO A 148 -2.67 19.55 -23.33
N GLU A 149 -2.47 20.86 -23.27
CA GLU A 149 -3.52 21.80 -23.62
C GLU A 149 -4.00 21.46 -25.05
N PRO A 150 -5.31 21.48 -25.32
CA PRO A 150 -5.76 21.39 -26.70
C PRO A 150 -5.12 22.56 -27.43
N THR A 151 -4.22 22.27 -28.37
CA THR A 151 -3.76 23.29 -29.32
C THR A 151 -5.03 23.89 -29.90
N PRO A 152 -5.24 25.21 -29.86
CA PRO A 152 -6.43 25.80 -30.45
C PRO A 152 -6.46 25.29 -31.90
N THR A 153 -7.44 24.44 -32.21
CA THR A 153 -7.77 24.15 -33.59
C THR A 153 -7.87 25.52 -34.24
N PRO A 154 -7.10 25.82 -35.30
CA PRO A 154 -7.23 27.10 -35.96
C PRO A 154 -8.71 27.23 -36.29
N THR A 155 -9.39 28.16 -35.60
CA THR A 155 -10.73 28.58 -36.00
C THR A 155 -10.59 28.83 -37.49
N PRO A 156 -11.35 28.15 -38.37
CA PRO A 156 -11.28 28.46 -39.78
C PRO A 156 -11.44 29.97 -39.88
N GLU A 157 -10.38 30.66 -40.29
CA GLU A 157 -10.48 32.09 -40.55
C GLU A 157 -11.66 32.22 -41.50
N PRO A 158 -12.62 33.12 -41.23
CA PRO A 158 -13.65 33.40 -42.21
C PRO A 158 -12.91 33.79 -43.48
N SER A 159 -12.94 32.93 -44.50
CA SER A 159 -12.42 33.22 -45.82
C SER A 159 -13.22 34.41 -46.33
N ASP A 160 -12.61 35.58 -46.21
CA ASP A 160 -13.18 36.91 -46.39
C ASP A 160 -13.28 37.25 -47.90
N ASP A 161 -13.87 36.32 -48.66
CA ASP A 161 -13.75 36.32 -50.11
C ASP A 161 -15.11 36.44 -50.82
N SER A 162 -16.27 36.34 -50.13
CA SER A 162 -17.53 36.08 -50.86
C SER A 162 -18.82 36.72 -50.35
N ILE A 163 -18.79 37.62 -49.35
CA ILE A 163 -20.04 38.22 -48.84
C ILE A 163 -20.40 39.58 -49.49
N PHE A 164 -19.47 40.25 -50.19
CA PHE A 164 -19.71 41.60 -50.73
C PHE A 164 -19.83 41.76 -52.25
N SER A 165 -19.80 40.69 -53.06
CA SER A 165 -19.91 40.82 -54.53
C SER A 165 -21.34 41.04 -55.07
N GLY A 166 -22.33 41.23 -54.19
CA GLY A 166 -23.74 41.35 -54.57
C GLY A 166 -24.42 42.66 -54.18
N LEU A 167 -23.74 43.59 -53.49
CA LEU A 167 -24.37 44.81 -52.98
C LEU A 167 -24.34 46.00 -53.98
N ASP A 168 -23.68 45.84 -55.12
CA ASP A 168 -23.62 46.84 -56.20
C ASP A 168 -24.84 46.85 -57.14
N LYS A 169 -25.78 45.90 -57.02
CA LYS A 169 -26.95 45.80 -57.92
C LYS A 169 -28.28 46.31 -57.36
N LEU A 170 -28.30 46.86 -56.14
CA LEU A 170 -29.52 47.34 -55.48
C LEU A 170 -29.71 48.87 -55.58
N PHE A 171 -28.72 49.59 -56.10
CA PHE A 171 -28.78 51.03 -56.39
C PHE A 171 -28.57 51.26 -57.88
N GLY A 172 -29.48 50.74 -58.71
CA GLY A 172 -29.61 51.22 -60.08
C GLY A 172 -30.28 52.59 -60.05
N ASP A 173 -29.53 53.62 -60.46
CA ASP A 173 -30.02 54.96 -60.78
C ASP A 173 -31.23 54.91 -61.75
N ASP A 174 -32.23 55.72 -61.40
CA ASP A 174 -33.41 56.26 -62.13
C ASP A 174 -33.74 55.74 -63.55
#